data_AF-A0A939HQC3-F1
#
_entry.id   AF-A0A939HQC3-F1
#
_cell.length_a   1.000
_cell.length_b   1.000
_cell.length_c   1.000
_cell.angle_alpha   90.00
_cell.angle_beta   90.00
_cell.angle_gamma   90.00
#
_symmetry.space_group_name_H-M   'P 1'
#
loop_
_entity.id
_entity.type
_entity.pdbx_description
1 polymer ?
#
loop_
_entity_poly.entity_id
_entity_poly.type
_entity_poly.pdbx_seq_one_letter_code
_entity_poly.pdbx_strand_id
1 'polypeptide(L)' 'MTSEGNVADTGILNEARELISEGSATTICEALEIMMAEARVARDTEKMQKIKATQKAKGSRRRRKQ' A
#
# COMPACT_ATOMS: atom_id res chain seq x y z
N MET A 1 4.85 8.99 23.49
CA MET A 1 4.30 8.78 22.14
C MET A 1 5.41 8.19 21.29
N THR A 2 5.40 6.88 21.09
CA THR A 2 6.48 6.16 20.39
C THR A 2 6.39 6.43 18.89
N SER A 3 7.42 7.09 18.39
CA SER A 3 7.70 7.42 17.01
C SER A 3 7.50 6.22 16.08
N GLU A 4 6.63 6.39 15.08
CA GLU A 4 6.47 5.49 13.93
C GLU A 4 7.80 5.44 13.14
N GLY A 5 8.71 4.58 13.60
CA GLY A 5 10.02 4.40 13.03
C GLY A 5 9.94 3.85 11.61
N ASN A 6 10.39 4.65 10.65
CA ASN A 6 11.16 4.22 9.48
C ASN A 6 10.49 3.21 8.51
N VAL A 7 9.17 3.29 8.30
CA VAL A 7 8.62 2.81 7.02
C VAL A 7 8.84 3.94 6.04
N ALA A 8 9.93 3.88 5.27
CA ALA A 8 10.27 4.88 4.25
C ALA A 8 8.98 5.31 3.54
N ASP A 9 8.64 6.59 3.68
CA ASP A 9 7.51 7.18 3.01
C ASP A 9 7.80 7.18 1.51
N THR A 10 7.48 6.07 0.85
CA THR A 10 7.69 5.90 -0.58
C THR A 10 6.69 6.71 -1.41
N GLY A 11 5.92 7.61 -0.79
CA GLY A 11 4.74 8.29 -1.34
C GLY A 11 3.48 7.42 -1.32
N ILE A 12 3.64 6.10 -1.43
CA ILE A 12 2.54 5.12 -1.47
C ILE A 12 1.69 5.12 -0.20
N LEU A 13 2.27 5.44 0.95
CA LEU A 13 1.54 5.46 2.22
C LEU A 13 0.58 6.65 2.31
N ASN A 14 0.96 7.79 1.73
CA ASN A 14 0.08 8.95 1.63
C ASN A 14 -1.05 8.68 0.63
N GLU A 15 -0.72 8.19 -0.57
CA GLU A 15 -1.74 7.80 -1.58
C GLU A 15 -2.71 6.75 -1.03
N ALA A 16 -2.22 5.76 -0.27
CA ALA A 16 -3.08 4.76 0.37
C ALA A 16 -4.00 5.37 1.45
N ARG A 17 -3.55 6.42 2.15
CA ARG A 17 -4.38 7.15 3.13
C ARG A 17 -5.43 8.02 2.44
N GLU A 18 -5.09 8.63 1.31
CA GLU A 18 -6.02 9.39 0.48
C GLU A 18 -7.16 8.49 0.00
N LEU A 19 -6.85 7.29 -0.52
CA LEU A 19 -7.87 6.31 -0.91
C LEU A 19 -8.81 5.91 0.23
N ILE A 20 -8.31 5.85 1.47
CA ILE A 20 -9.16 5.59 2.64
C ILE A 20 -10.04 6.81 2.96
N SER A 21 -9.46 8.01 2.88
CA SER A 21 -10.17 9.26 3.13
C SER A 21 -11.28 9.51 2.09
N GLU A 22 -11.07 9.07 0.85
CA GLU A 22 -12.06 9.11 -0.23
C GLU A 22 -13.17 8.06 -0.08
N GLY A 23 -13.02 7.10 0.84
CA GLY A 23 -13.94 5.98 1.02
C GLY A 23 -13.75 4.84 0.01
N SER A 24 -12.69 4.89 -0.80
CA SER A 24 -12.34 3.87 -1.80
C SER A 24 -11.75 2.60 -1.14
N ALA A 25 -11.23 2.70 0.08
CA ALA A 25 -10.71 1.58 0.86
C ALA A 25 -11.05 1.72 2.36
N THR A 26 -11.26 0.60 3.04
CA THR A 26 -11.53 0.57 4.49
C THR A 26 -10.24 0.51 5.31
N THR A 27 -9.18 -0.08 4.73
CA THR A 27 -7.90 -0.28 5.42
C THR A 27 -6.71 0.04 4.52
N ILE A 28 -5.53 0.31 5.13
CA ILE A 28 -4.28 0.52 4.38
C ILE A 28 -3.95 -0.69 3.51
N CYS A 29 -4.23 -1.91 3.98
CA CYS A 29 -3.98 -3.12 3.21
C CYS A 29 -4.83 -3.17 1.93
N GLU A 30 -6.11 -2.85 2.05
CA GLU A 30 -7.05 -2.80 0.94
C GLU A 30 -6.70 -1.68 -0.05
N ALA A 31 -6.36 -0.49 0.45
CA ALA A 31 -5.88 0.62 -0.37
C ALA A 31 -4.64 0.21 -1.18
N LEU A 32 -3.66 -0.45 -0.55
CA LEU A 32 -2.47 -0.95 -1.25
C LEU A 32 -2.80 -2.02 -2.30
N GLU A 33 -3.88 -2.78 -2.14
CA GLU A 33 -4.32 -3.76 -3.14
C GLU A 33 -4.98 -3.09 -4.35
N ILE A 34 -5.79 -2.06 -4.13
CA ILE A 34 -6.37 -1.23 -5.18
C ILE A 34 -5.26 -0.56 -6.00
N MET A 35 -4.33 0.11 -5.32
CA MET A 35 -3.16 0.71 -5.97
C MET A 35 -2.33 -0.31 -6.76
N MET A 36 -2.20 -1.54 -6.25
CA MET A 36 -1.47 -2.61 -6.96
C MET A 36 -2.20 -3.03 -8.23
N ALA A 37 -3.54 -3.07 -8.22
CA ALA A 37 -4.34 -3.37 -9.40
C ALA A 37 -4.20 -2.25 -10.45
N GLU A 38 -4.29 -0.99 -10.04
CA GLU A 38 -4.10 0.16 -10.93
C GLU A 38 -2.70 0.20 -11.54
N ALA A 39 -1.65 0.03 -10.71
CA ALA A 39 -0.27 0.00 -11.18
C ALA A 39 -0.02 -1.17 -12.15
N ARG A 40 -0.72 -2.30 -12.00
CA ARG A 40 -0.67 -3.41 -12.98
C ARG A 40 -1.30 -3.03 -14.31
N VAL A 41 -2.46 -2.35 -14.29
CA VAL A 41 -3.12 -1.88 -15.51
C VAL A 41 -2.24 -0.86 -16.24
N ALA A 42 -1.64 0.08 -15.50
CA ALA A 42 -0.69 1.05 -16.02
C ALA A 42 0.68 0.47 -16.40
N ARG A 43 0.93 -0.81 -16.08
CA ARG A 43 2.24 -1.49 -16.20
C ARG A 43 3.39 -0.74 -15.52
N ASP A 44 3.08 0.02 -14.46
CA ASP A 44 4.06 0.79 -13.71
C ASP A 44 4.81 -0.14 -12.73
N THR A 45 5.94 -0.65 -13.21
CA THR A 45 6.76 -1.59 -12.46
C THR A 45 7.41 -0.97 -11.22
N GLU A 46 7.73 0.31 -11.24
CA GLU A 46 8.33 1.00 -10.10
C GLU A 46 7.30 1.20 -8.99
N LYS A 47 6.10 1.67 -9.34
CA LYS A 47 4.99 1.83 -8.39
C LYS A 47 4.59 0.49 -7.79
N MET A 48 4.54 -0.58 -8.61
CA MET A 48 4.33 -1.95 -8.11
C MET A 48 5.39 -2.39 -7.09
N GLN A 49 6.67 -2.06 -7.29
CA GLN A 49 7.73 -2.42 -6.33
C GLN A 49 7.60 -1.64 -5.01
N LYS A 50 7.31 -0.33 -5.07
CA LYS A 50 7.07 0.50 -3.88
C LYS A 50 5.87 0.02 -3.07
N ILE A 51 4.77 -0.36 -3.75
CA ILE A 51 3.58 -0.95 -3.09
C ILE A 51 3.93 -2.26 -2.39
N LYS A 52 4.65 -3.18 -3.07
CA LYS A 52 5.07 -4.46 -2.46
C LYS A 52 6.01 -4.28 -1.27
N ALA A 53 6.85 -3.26 -1.28
CA ALA A 53 7.71 -2.91 -0.14
C ALA A 53 6.87 -2.41 1.03
N THR A 54 5.90 -1.54 0.76
CA THR A 54 4.97 -1.01 1.76
C THR A 54 4.08 -2.11 2.36
N GLN A 55 3.56 -3.03 1.54
CA GLN A 55 2.83 -4.22 1.99
C GLN A 55 3.67 -5.12 2.90
N LYS A 56 4.98 -5.24 2.64
CA LYS A 56 5.91 -6.00 3.50
C LYS A 56 6.05 -5.32 4.86
N ALA A 57 6.23 -4.00 4.87
CA ALA A 57 6.41 -3.22 6.08
C ALA A 57 5.16 -3.21 6.97
N LYS A 58 3.97 -3.13 6.37
CA LYS A 58 2.69 -3.19 7.09
C LYS A 58 2.24 -4.61 7.44
N GLY A 59 3.00 -5.65 7.09
CA GLY A 59 2.63 -7.04 7.35
C GLY A 59 1.40 -7.51 6.55
N SER A 60 1.00 -6.76 5.53
CA SER A 60 -0.20 -7.01 4.73
C SER A 60 0.04 -7.88 3.51
N ARG A 61 1.29 -8.31 3.25
CA ARG A 61 1.57 -9.33 2.22
C ARG A 61 0.66 -10.50 2.50
N ARG A 62 -0.38 -10.66 1.65
CA ARG A 62 -1.39 -11.71 1.74
C ARG A 62 -0.68 -12.99 2.15
N ARG A 63 -0.80 -13.37 3.44
CA ARG A 63 -0.59 -14.76 3.80
C ARG A 63 -1.73 -15.44 3.08
N ARG A 64 -1.40 -16.11 1.99
CA ARG A 64 -2.27 -17.02 1.27
C ARG A 64 -2.58 -18.16 2.25
N LYS A 65 -3.45 -17.91 3.23
CA LYS A 65 -4.11 -18.94 4.02
C LYS A 65 -5.41 -19.23 3.29
N GLN A 66 -5.27 -20.12 2.31
CA GLN A 66 -6.35 -21.02 1.96
C GLN A 66 -6.45 -22.07 3.07
#